data_AF-A0A1B2YXI1-F1
#
_entry.id   AF-A0A1B2YXI1-F1
#
_cell.length_a   1.000
_cell.length_b   1.000
_cell.length_c   1.000
_cell.angle_alpha   90.00
_cell.angle_beta   90.00
_cell.angle_gamma   90.00
#
_symmetry.space_group_name_H-M   'P 1'
#
loop_
_entity.id
_entity.type
_entity.pdbx_description
1 polymer ?
#
loop_
_entity_poly.entity_id
_entity_poly.type
_entity_poly.pdbx_seq_one_letter_code
_entity_poly.pdbx_strand_id
1 'polypeptide(L)'
;MRHGDELWRSTARNATVQSSGVLSISGSDGYASMIISLPNAIEGVYNLGDGALATITYTEGNTTYSTQNNGQEYPVYLGDGQVTIESINVENKTMRGTFYFNSYDDSGAKYMNFSEGVFFNLSYSE
;
A
#
# COMPACT_ATOMS: atom_id res chain seq x y z
N MET A 1 -3.06 0.13 21.07
CA MET A 1 -1.94 -0.49 20.33
C MET A 1 -2.47 -1.80 19.77
N ARG A 2 -2.36 -1.99 18.45
CA ARG A 2 -2.83 -3.20 17.77
C ARG A 2 -1.69 -4.20 17.74
N HIS A 3 -1.88 -5.39 18.29
CA HIS A 3 -0.86 -6.43 18.38
C HIS A 3 -1.15 -7.56 17.38
N GLY A 4 -0.18 -7.83 16.49
CA GLY A 4 0.18 -9.15 15.93
C GLY A 4 -0.80 -9.94 15.05
N ASP A 5 -2.09 -9.98 15.40
CA ASP A 5 -3.06 -10.93 14.85
C ASP A 5 -4.30 -10.22 14.27
N GLU A 6 -4.15 -9.00 13.76
CA GLU A 6 -5.28 -8.22 13.26
C GLU A 6 -5.36 -8.26 11.73
N LEU A 7 -6.49 -8.77 11.23
CA LEU A 7 -6.80 -8.79 9.80
C LEU A 7 -7.51 -7.47 9.42
N TRP A 8 -6.82 -6.60 8.70
CA TRP A 8 -7.48 -5.51 8.00
C TRP A 8 -8.08 -6.00 6.69
N ARG A 9 -9.35 -5.66 6.42
CA ARG A 9 -10.01 -6.00 5.16
C ARG A 9 -10.89 -4.85 4.69
N SER A 10 -10.53 -4.32 3.54
CA SER A 10 -11.28 -3.29 2.83
C SER A 10 -12.71 -3.75 2.49
N THR A 11 -13.71 -2.89 2.75
CA THR A 11 -15.11 -3.10 2.35
C THR A 11 -15.44 -2.34 1.06
N ALA A 12 -14.79 -1.21 0.81
CA ALA A 12 -14.81 -0.47 -0.44
C ALA A 12 -13.42 -0.48 -1.08
N ARG A 13 -13.32 -0.63 -2.40
CA ARG A 13 -12.03 -0.72 -3.11
C ARG A 13 -12.13 -0.17 -4.52
N ASN A 14 -11.09 0.50 -5.00
CA ASN A 14 -10.97 1.01 -6.35
C ASN A 14 -9.53 0.85 -6.86
N ALA A 15 -9.36 0.65 -8.16
CA ALA A 15 -8.08 0.77 -8.82
C ALA A 15 -8.24 1.60 -10.10
N THR A 16 -7.33 2.54 -10.33
CA THR A 16 -7.33 3.40 -11.51
C THR A 16 -5.93 3.50 -12.07
N VAL A 17 -5.79 3.24 -13.37
CA VAL A 17 -4.60 3.51 -14.16
C VAL A 17 -4.75 4.90 -14.76
N GLN A 18 -3.91 5.83 -14.35
CA GLN A 18 -3.98 7.21 -14.84
C GLN A 18 -3.44 7.32 -16.27
N SER A 19 -3.73 8.43 -16.96
CA SER A 19 -3.16 8.72 -18.28
C SER A 19 -1.63 8.83 -18.29
N SER A 20 -1.02 9.10 -17.12
CA SER A 20 0.42 9.06 -16.90
C SER A 20 1.02 7.65 -16.79
N GLY A 21 0.16 6.62 -16.72
CA GLY A 21 0.54 5.22 -16.46
C GLY A 21 0.50 4.84 -14.98
N VAL A 22 0.47 5.80 -14.06
CA VAL A 22 0.47 5.55 -12.61
C VAL A 22 -0.75 4.73 -12.22
N LEU A 23 -0.52 3.64 -11.48
CA LEU A 23 -1.58 2.82 -10.91
C LEU A 23 -1.84 3.27 -9.46
N SER A 24 -3.07 3.68 -9.18
CA SER A 24 -3.54 3.99 -7.84
C SER A 24 -4.57 2.96 -7.41
N ILE A 25 -4.29 2.22 -6.34
CA ILE A 25 -5.22 1.29 -5.68
C ILE A 25 -5.63 1.92 -4.35
N SER A 26 -6.92 2.02 -4.08
CA SER A 26 -7.45 2.48 -2.81
C SER A 26 -8.37 1.44 -2.17
N GLY A 27 -8.32 1.39 -0.84
CA GLY A 27 -9.20 0.57 -0.03
C GLY A 27 -9.61 1.30 1.25
N SER A 28 -10.83 1.08 1.73
CA SER A 28 -11.30 1.53 3.04
C SER A 28 -12.27 0.53 3.66
N ASP A 29 -12.30 0.46 4.99
CA ASP A 29 -13.29 -0.27 5.79
C ASP A 29 -14.32 0.66 6.49
N GLY A 30 -14.23 1.98 6.25
CA GLY A 30 -15.04 3.01 6.92
C GLY A 30 -14.38 3.67 8.13
N TYR A 31 -13.31 3.08 8.68
CA TYR A 31 -12.54 3.62 9.81
C TYR A 31 -11.11 3.95 9.41
N ALA A 32 -10.52 3.11 8.57
CA ALA A 32 -9.20 3.28 8.00
C ALA A 32 -9.25 3.24 6.47
N SER A 33 -8.19 3.75 5.86
CA SER A 33 -7.99 3.71 4.41
C SER A 33 -6.54 3.42 4.04
N MET A 34 -6.35 2.76 2.92
CA MET A 34 -5.05 2.47 2.32
C MET A 34 -5.02 2.98 0.89
N ILE A 35 -3.90 3.59 0.50
CA ILE A 35 -3.61 3.96 -0.88
C ILE A 35 -2.26 3.34 -1.25
N ILE A 36 -2.24 2.58 -2.33
CA ILE A 36 -1.03 2.04 -2.96
C ILE A 36 -0.88 2.79 -4.29
N SER A 37 0.27 3.44 -4.49
CA SER A 37 0.60 4.15 -5.74
C SER A 37 1.84 3.51 -6.37
N LEU A 38 1.70 3.01 -7.59
CA LEU A 38 2.78 2.38 -8.35
C LEU A 38 3.09 3.19 -9.62
N PRO A 39 4.36 3.28 -10.05
CA PRO A 39 4.75 4.11 -11.20
C PRO A 39 4.16 3.64 -12.52
N ASN A 40 3.74 2.37 -12.63
CA ASN A 40 3.03 1.84 -13.79
C ASN A 40 2.17 0.61 -13.40
N ALA A 41 1.23 0.25 -14.28
CA ALA A 41 0.38 -0.93 -14.16
C ALA A 41 0.96 -2.12 -14.94
N ILE A 42 2.15 -2.60 -14.56
CA ILE A 42 2.84 -3.73 -15.22
C ILE A 42 3.09 -4.84 -14.21
N GLU A 43 2.99 -6.10 -14.62
CA GLU A 43 3.37 -7.24 -13.78
C GLU A 43 4.84 -7.11 -13.34
N GLY A 44 5.09 -7.29 -12.05
CA GLY A 44 6.41 -7.07 -11.50
C GLY A 44 6.42 -6.72 -10.02
N VAL A 45 7.62 -6.41 -9.55
CA VAL A 45 7.94 -6.17 -8.15
C VAL A 45 8.34 -4.72 -7.98
N TYR A 46 7.68 -4.04 -7.03
CA TYR A 46 7.85 -2.63 -6.73
C TYR A 46 8.32 -2.47 -5.29
N ASN A 47 9.58 -2.04 -5.11
CA ASN A 47 10.13 -1.80 -3.78
C ASN A 47 9.60 -0.47 -3.22
N LEU A 48 9.29 -0.48 -1.93
CA LEU A 48 8.81 0.67 -1.17
C LEU A 48 9.96 1.21 -0.30
N GLY A 49 9.84 2.48 0.08
CA GLY A 49 10.74 3.14 1.03
C GLY A 49 10.98 4.60 0.66
N ASP A 50 11.68 5.32 1.54
CA ASP A 50 12.01 6.74 1.34
C ASP A 50 12.73 6.96 -0.01
N GLY A 51 12.15 7.82 -0.84
CA GLY A 51 12.62 8.12 -2.19
C GLY A 51 12.22 7.12 -3.29
N ALA A 52 11.54 6.02 -2.95
CA ALA A 52 11.00 5.09 -3.94
C ALA A 52 9.81 5.70 -4.71
N LEU A 53 9.69 5.34 -5.98
CA LEU A 53 8.55 5.76 -6.82
C LEU A 53 7.23 5.10 -6.40
N ALA A 54 7.30 3.89 -5.85
CA ALA A 54 6.15 3.18 -5.32
C ALA A 54 5.93 3.55 -3.86
N THR A 55 4.69 3.86 -3.49
CA THR A 55 4.34 4.31 -2.16
C THR A 55 3.11 3.59 -1.63
N ILE A 56 3.05 3.43 -0.30
CA ILE A 56 1.83 3.05 0.41
C ILE A 56 1.60 4.05 1.53
N THR A 57 0.37 4.51 1.65
CA THR A 57 -0.12 5.25 2.82
C THR A 57 -1.27 4.49 3.46
N TYR A 58 -1.26 4.39 4.78
CA TYR A 58 -2.36 3.89 5.59
C TYR A 58 -2.81 4.99 6.56
N THR A 59 -4.09 5.33 6.55
CA THR A 59 -4.66 6.37 7.42
C THR A 59 -5.69 5.74 8.34
N GLU A 60 -5.51 5.92 9.64
CA GLU A 60 -6.47 5.53 10.67
C GLU A 60 -6.76 6.73 11.58
N GLY A 61 -8.04 7.12 11.65
CA GLY A 61 -8.46 8.33 12.35
C GLY A 61 -7.73 9.55 11.79
N ASN A 62 -6.95 10.23 12.65
CA ASN A 62 -6.16 11.41 12.27
C ASN A 62 -4.67 11.12 12.04
N THR A 63 -4.25 9.84 12.08
CA THR A 63 -2.84 9.47 11.88
C THR A 63 -2.69 8.83 10.50
N THR A 64 -1.73 9.34 9.71
CA THR A 64 -1.34 8.75 8.43
C THR A 64 0.07 8.19 8.57
N TYR A 65 0.23 6.93 8.19
CA TYR A 65 1.49 6.23 8.10
C TYR A 65 1.88 6.12 6.63
N SER A 66 3.14 6.35 6.31
CA SER A 66 3.67 6.31 4.95
C SER A 66 4.96 5.50 4.88
N THR A 67 5.14 4.75 3.79
CA THR A 67 6.43 4.11 3.49
C THR A 67 7.51 5.11 3.07
N GLN A 68 7.15 6.38 2.86
CA GLN A 68 8.11 7.47 2.64
C GLN A 68 8.70 8.02 3.93
N ASN A 69 8.21 7.60 5.10
CA ASN A 69 8.69 8.06 6.40
C ASN A 69 9.55 6.96 7.05
N ASN A 70 10.60 7.36 7.76
CA ASN A 70 11.46 6.48 8.54
C ASN A 70 11.25 6.71 10.04
N GLY A 71 11.49 5.67 10.85
CA GLY A 71 11.42 5.78 12.31
C GLY A 71 12.54 6.67 12.88
N GLN A 72 12.28 7.32 14.02
CA GLN A 72 13.28 8.15 14.71
C GLN A 72 13.88 7.47 15.96
N GLU A 73 13.24 6.41 16.47
CA GLU A 73 13.68 5.73 17.70
C GLU A 73 14.57 4.51 17.42
N TYR A 74 15.50 4.22 18.33
CA TYR A 74 16.43 3.09 18.20
C TYR A 74 15.74 1.74 18.46
N PRO A 75 16.06 0.70 17.66
CA PRO A 75 16.84 0.77 16.43
C PRO A 75 16.03 1.46 15.33
N VAL A 76 16.60 2.46 14.65
CA VAL A 76 15.91 3.17 13.57
C VAL A 76 15.53 2.17 12.51
N TYR A 77 14.23 2.04 12.28
CA TYR A 77 13.66 1.19 11.26
C TYR A 77 13.26 2.04 10.05
N LEU A 78 13.50 1.52 8.86
CA LEU A 78 13.14 2.18 7.62
C LEU A 78 11.66 1.95 7.32
N GLY A 79 11.02 2.95 6.71
CA GLY A 79 9.85 2.68 5.89
C GLY A 79 10.33 1.84 4.70
N ASP A 80 9.77 0.65 4.55
CA ASP A 80 10.19 -0.30 3.52
C ASP A 80 9.05 -1.27 3.18
N GLY A 81 9.32 -2.16 2.24
CA GLY A 81 8.39 -3.19 1.84
C GLY A 81 8.35 -3.39 0.34
N GLN A 82 7.29 -4.04 -0.10
CA GLN A 82 7.14 -4.41 -1.50
C GLN A 82 5.67 -4.52 -1.88
N VAL A 83 5.38 -4.17 -3.13
CA VAL A 83 4.14 -4.54 -3.82
C VAL A 83 4.51 -5.40 -5.01
N THR A 84 3.81 -6.51 -5.19
CA THR A 84 3.97 -7.39 -6.35
C THR A 84 2.66 -7.44 -7.11
N ILE A 85 2.69 -7.04 -8.38
CA ILE A 85 1.60 -7.33 -9.32
C ILE A 85 1.92 -8.68 -9.95
N GLU A 86 1.13 -9.69 -9.60
CA GLU A 86 1.36 -11.08 -10.06
C GLU A 86 0.72 -11.37 -11.40
N SER A 87 -0.44 -10.77 -11.69
CA SER A 87 -1.09 -10.91 -13.00
C SER A 87 -2.02 -9.73 -13.31
N ILE A 88 -2.07 -9.33 -14.57
CA ILE A 88 -3.06 -8.38 -15.11
C ILE A 88 -3.86 -9.05 -16.22
N ASN A 89 -5.17 -9.12 -16.06
CA ASN A 89 -6.09 -9.53 -17.12
C ASN A 89 -6.65 -8.29 -17.81
N VAL A 90 -6.07 -7.94 -18.96
CA VAL A 90 -6.45 -6.74 -19.73
C VAL A 90 -7.86 -6.85 -20.33
N GLU A 91 -8.27 -8.06 -20.74
CA GLU A 91 -9.59 -8.28 -21.34
C GLU A 91 -10.72 -8.04 -20.32
N ASN A 92 -10.55 -8.53 -19.09
CA ASN A 92 -11.53 -8.39 -18.01
C ASN A 92 -11.29 -7.16 -17.12
N LYS A 93 -10.22 -6.39 -17.38
CA LYS A 93 -9.76 -5.27 -16.56
C LYS A 93 -9.65 -5.63 -15.08
N THR A 94 -8.99 -6.74 -14.77
CA THR A 94 -8.74 -7.17 -13.38
C THR A 94 -7.26 -7.45 -13.12
N MET A 95 -6.84 -7.32 -11.86
CA MET A 95 -5.48 -7.65 -11.44
C MET A 95 -5.47 -8.40 -10.11
N ARG A 96 -4.35 -9.08 -9.85
CA ARG A 96 -4.05 -9.71 -8.56
C ARG A 96 -2.62 -9.42 -8.14
N GLY A 97 -2.38 -9.45 -6.84
CA GLY A 97 -1.06 -9.27 -6.31
C GLY A 97 -1.01 -9.23 -4.78
N THR A 98 0.19 -9.05 -4.28
CA THR A 98 0.51 -9.08 -2.85
C THR A 98 1.28 -7.84 -2.43
N PHE A 99 1.26 -7.53 -1.13
CA PHE A 99 2.08 -6.48 -0.56
C PHE A 99 2.44 -6.76 0.89
N TYR A 100 3.53 -6.18 1.35
CA TYR A 100 3.88 -6.06 2.77
C TYR A 100 4.65 -4.75 2.94
N PHE A 101 4.57 -4.13 4.11
CA PHE A 101 5.31 -2.89 4.37
C PHE A 101 5.46 -2.55 5.84
N ASN A 102 6.53 -1.80 6.13
CA ASN A 102 6.68 -1.00 7.33
C ASN A 102 6.47 0.47 6.98
N SER A 103 5.76 1.20 7.83
CA SER A 103 5.47 2.61 7.61
C SER A 103 5.44 3.38 8.92
N TYR A 104 5.69 4.68 8.83
CA TYR A 104 5.74 5.56 9.99
C TYR A 104 4.87 6.79 9.78
N ASP A 105 4.41 7.39 10.88
CA ASP A 105 3.84 8.73 10.83
C ASP A 105 4.91 9.79 10.46
N ASP A 106 4.46 11.02 10.20
CA ASP A 106 5.34 12.12 9.81
C ASP A 106 6.43 12.46 10.84
N SER A 107 6.15 12.18 12.12
CA SER A 107 7.09 12.34 13.21
C SER A 107 8.12 11.21 13.31
N GLY A 108 7.86 10.05 12.66
CA GLY A 108 8.65 8.84 12.80
C GLY A 108 8.53 8.14 14.17
N ALA A 109 7.62 8.59 15.03
CA ALA A 109 7.43 8.06 16.39
C ALA A 109 6.39 6.94 16.46
N LYS A 110 5.41 6.93 15.55
CA LYS A 110 4.42 5.85 15.46
C LYS A 110 4.71 5.01 14.23
N TYR A 111 4.59 3.70 14.39
CA TYR A 111 4.79 2.74 13.31
C TYR A 111 3.52 1.94 13.01
N MET A 112 3.40 1.50 11.78
CA MET A 112 2.41 0.54 11.32
C MET A 112 3.08 -0.48 10.40
N ASN A 113 2.86 -1.76 10.68
CA ASN A 113 3.36 -2.87 9.88
C ASN A 113 2.19 -3.66 9.30
N PHE A 114 2.30 -4.00 8.03
CA PHE A 114 1.50 -5.02 7.37
C PHE A 114 2.45 -6.10 6.89
N SER A 115 2.44 -7.25 7.57
CA SER A 115 3.33 -8.39 7.27
C SER A 115 2.93 -9.13 5.99
N GLU A 116 1.65 -9.09 5.63
CA GLU A 116 1.10 -9.67 4.40
C GLU A 116 -0.21 -8.98 4.02
N GLY A 117 -0.43 -8.82 2.72
CA GLY A 117 -1.65 -8.26 2.14
C GLY A 117 -1.84 -8.77 0.72
N VAL A 118 -3.10 -8.91 0.29
CA VAL A 118 -3.46 -9.45 -1.02
C VAL A 118 -4.57 -8.60 -1.64
N PHE A 119 -4.45 -8.28 -2.92
CA PHE A 119 -5.58 -7.85 -3.75
C PHE A 119 -5.86 -8.95 -4.77
N PHE A 120 -7.09 -9.46 -4.77
CA PHE A 120 -7.52 -10.55 -5.64
C PHE A 120 -8.70 -10.13 -6.50
N ASN A 121 -8.58 -10.35 -7.81
CA ASN A 121 -9.60 -10.00 -8.80
C ASN A 121 -10.08 -8.54 -8.66
N LEU A 122 -9.12 -7.64 -8.44
CA LEU A 122 -9.37 -6.21 -8.28
C LEU A 122 -9.61 -5.60 -9.67
N SER A 123 -10.84 -5.13 -9.90
CA SER A 123 -11.16 -4.41 -11.13
C SER A 123 -10.47 -3.05 -11.17
N TYR A 124 -9.98 -2.66 -12.34
CA TYR A 124 -9.38 -1.36 -12.56
C TYR A 124 -10.04 -0.59 -13.72
N SER A 125 -9.98 0.73 -13.65
CA SER A 125 -10.40 1.66 -14.72
C SER A 125 -9.21 2.46 -15.26
N GLU A 126 -9.41 3.13 -16.40
CA GLU A 126 -8.47 4.02 -17.07
C GLU A 126 -9.09 5.40 -17.25
#